data_AF-A0A7Z8Q9U5-F1
#
_entry.id   AF-A0A7Z8Q9U5-F1
#
_cell.length_a   1.000
_cell.length_b   1.000
_cell.length_c   1.000
_cell.angle_alpha   90.00
_cell.angle_beta   90.00
_cell.angle_gamma   90.00
#
_symmetry.space_group_name_H-M   'P 1'
#
loop_
_entity.id
_entity.type
_entity.pdbx_description
1 polymer ?
#
loop_
_entity_poly.entity_id
_entity_poly.type
_entity_poly.pdbx_seq_one_letter_code
_entity_poly.pdbx_strand_id
1 'polypeptide(L)'
;GDCFVSMPQGSVLSQTYDLIKGASFSSTDGWDYWVRDEKNYEVSLKQENVNRDSFDELSDAELEILDGVLLEFGNMKNFDIVKYTHDHCAEWENPNGSSYPIKPETIFRTLGKNEDVVNGLVHHNNTQHQLDSVINQLR
;
A
#
# COMPACT_ATOMS: atom_id res chain seq x y z
N GLY A 1 4.52 -2.19 -8.79
CA GLY A 1 3.55 -2.02 -7.67
C GLY A 1 3.83 -2.99 -6.53
N ASP A 2 3.13 -2.86 -5.41
CA ASP A 2 3.19 -3.77 -4.23
C ASP A 2 2.13 -4.89 -4.31
N CYS A 3 2.26 -5.92 -3.48
CA CYS A 3 1.31 -7.02 -3.34
C CYS A 3 0.41 -6.82 -2.11
N PHE A 4 -0.89 -7.03 -2.30
CA PHE A 4 -1.87 -7.03 -1.21
C PHE A 4 -1.86 -8.39 -0.49
N VAL A 5 -1.77 -8.38 0.83
CA VAL A 5 -1.79 -9.60 1.66
C VAL A 5 -2.68 -9.43 2.88
N SER A 6 -3.35 -10.49 3.28
CA SER A 6 -3.99 -10.59 4.59
C SER A 6 -2.95 -10.98 5.65
N MET A 7 -2.87 -10.19 6.71
CA MET A 7 -2.12 -10.44 7.94
C MET A 7 -3.09 -10.68 9.11
N PRO A 8 -2.62 -11.21 10.26
CA PRO A 8 -3.48 -11.41 11.43
C PRO A 8 -4.12 -10.14 12.00
N GLN A 9 -3.59 -8.96 11.65
CA GLN A 9 -4.06 -7.65 12.10
C GLN A 9 -4.69 -6.81 10.96
N GLY A 10 -5.13 -7.47 9.89
CA GLY A 10 -5.78 -6.81 8.76
C GLY A 10 -5.00 -6.98 7.45
N SER A 11 -5.54 -6.40 6.37
CA SER A 11 -4.88 -6.38 5.07
C SER A 11 -3.76 -5.34 5.06
N VAL A 12 -2.62 -5.69 4.46
CA VAL A 12 -1.48 -4.78 4.31
C VAL A 12 -0.86 -4.90 2.92
N LEU A 13 -0.08 -3.89 2.55
CA LEU A 13 0.83 -3.93 1.41
C LEU A 13 2.17 -4.53 1.86
N SER A 14 2.60 -5.61 1.20
CA SER A 14 3.70 -6.45 1.68
C SER A 14 5.06 -5.75 1.72
N GLN A 15 5.45 -5.05 0.65
CA GLN A 15 6.73 -4.36 0.57
C GLN A 15 6.75 -3.15 1.50
N THR A 16 5.62 -2.42 1.60
CA THR A 16 5.47 -1.31 2.54
C THR A 16 5.64 -1.80 3.99
N TYR A 17 5.01 -2.93 4.33
CA TYR A 17 5.20 -3.56 5.63
C TYR A 17 6.67 -3.94 5.87
N ASP A 18 7.33 -4.56 4.90
CA ASP A 18 8.74 -4.94 5.02
C ASP A 18 9.65 -3.72 5.16
N LEU A 19 9.36 -2.61 4.48
CA LEU A 19 10.09 -1.33 4.61
C LEU A 19 9.94 -0.73 6.00
N ILE A 20 8.72 -0.70 6.56
CA ILE A 20 8.48 -0.25 7.95
C ILE A 20 9.24 -1.13 8.94
N LYS A 21 9.38 -2.43 8.66
CA LYS A 21 10.09 -3.38 9.51
C LYS A 21 11.61 -3.35 9.32
N GLY A 22 12.14 -2.53 8.40
CA GLY A 22 13.56 -2.52 8.03
C GLY A 22 14.04 -3.83 7.40
N ALA A 23 13.12 -4.63 6.86
CA ALA A 23 13.38 -5.94 6.26
C ALA A 23 13.61 -5.87 4.74
N SER A 24 13.50 -4.68 4.14
CA SER A 24 13.74 -4.43 2.72
C SER A 24 14.70 -3.27 2.52
N PHE A 25 15.46 -3.29 1.43
CA PHE A 25 16.35 -2.20 1.02
C PHE A 25 15.60 -1.25 0.09
N SER A 26 15.78 0.04 0.31
CA SER A 26 15.28 1.06 -0.61
C SER A 26 16.39 1.67 -1.46
N SER A 27 16.01 2.33 -2.55
CA SER A 27 16.92 3.13 -3.35
C SER A 27 17.46 4.32 -2.56
N THR A 28 18.60 4.88 -2.99
CA THR A 28 19.26 6.03 -2.33
C THR A 28 18.34 7.22 -2.09
N ASP A 29 17.38 7.46 -2.99
CA ASP A 29 16.39 8.54 -2.91
C ASP A 29 14.97 8.02 -2.60
N GLY A 30 14.86 6.78 -2.12
CA GLY A 30 13.61 6.06 -1.84
C GLY A 30 13.17 6.15 -0.38
N TRP A 31 12.59 5.06 0.13
CA TRP A 31 12.04 5.01 1.50
C TRP A 31 13.03 5.47 2.58
N ASP A 32 14.29 5.03 2.53
CA ASP A 32 15.30 5.35 3.53
C ASP A 32 15.77 6.81 3.45
N TYR A 33 15.51 7.50 2.33
CA TYR A 33 15.74 8.93 2.23
C TYR A 33 14.64 9.72 2.96
N TRP A 34 13.38 9.29 2.82
CA TRP A 34 12.23 10.04 3.32
C TRP A 34 11.78 9.64 4.73
N VAL A 35 11.83 8.36 5.07
CA VAL A 35 11.19 7.78 6.25
C VAL A 35 12.23 7.29 7.26
N ARG A 36 12.05 7.67 8.53
CA ARG A 36 12.83 7.21 9.69
C ARG A 36 12.01 6.20 10.48
N ASP A 37 12.64 5.07 10.76
CA ASP A 37 12.13 4.08 11.72
C ASP A 37 12.16 4.66 13.14
N GLU A 38 11.06 4.53 13.84
CA GLU A 38 10.90 4.95 15.24
C GLU A 38 10.51 3.76 16.12
N LYS A 39 10.55 3.96 17.44
CA LYS A 39 10.14 2.91 18.37
C LYS A 39 8.65 2.62 18.24
N ASN A 40 8.26 1.40 18.62
CA ASN A 40 6.87 0.93 18.67
C ASN A 40 6.16 0.85 17.30
N TYR A 41 6.90 0.57 16.22
CA TYR A 41 6.37 0.48 14.86
C TYR A 41 5.80 1.81 14.34
N GLU A 42 6.29 2.92 14.89
CA GLU A 42 6.01 4.26 14.34
C GLU A 42 7.10 4.66 13.34
N VAL A 43 6.77 5.65 12.53
CA VAL A 43 7.70 6.23 11.56
C VAL A 43 7.61 7.75 11.60
N SER A 44 8.69 8.42 11.24
CA SER A 44 8.71 9.87 11.12
C SER A 44 9.41 10.33 9.84
N LEU A 45 9.19 11.58 9.44
CA LEU A 45 9.86 12.16 8.29
C LEU A 45 11.33 12.44 8.62
N LYS A 46 12.25 12.04 7.74
CA LYS A 46 13.69 12.35 7.84
C LYS A 46 14.00 13.78 7.39
N GLN A 47 13.34 14.21 6.33
CA GLN A 47 13.60 15.51 5.71
C GLN A 47 12.95 16.64 6.51
N GLU A 48 13.67 17.74 6.65
CA GLU A 48 13.17 18.97 7.25
C GLU A 48 12.79 19.97 6.15
N ASN A 49 11.84 20.87 6.43
CA ASN A 49 11.42 21.95 5.51
C ASN A 49 10.88 21.48 4.16
N VAL A 50 10.19 20.34 4.15
CA VAL A 50 9.54 19.78 2.96
C VAL A 50 8.42 20.71 2.48
N ASN A 51 8.34 20.92 1.18
CA ASN A 51 7.35 21.77 0.53
C ASN A 51 6.75 21.07 -0.71
N ARG A 52 5.86 21.74 -1.44
CA ARG A 52 5.20 21.17 -2.64
C ARG A 52 6.20 20.69 -3.70
N ASP A 53 7.32 21.39 -3.89
CA ASP A 53 8.35 21.04 -4.88
C ASP A 53 9.15 19.80 -4.47
N SER A 54 9.11 19.43 -3.18
CA SER A 54 9.71 18.19 -2.69
C SER A 54 8.92 16.93 -3.11
N PHE A 55 7.70 17.13 -3.63
CA PHE A 55 6.79 16.09 -4.11
C PHE A 55 6.38 16.34 -5.57
N ASP A 56 7.30 16.87 -6.37
CA ASP A 56 7.09 17.19 -7.79
C ASP A 56 6.70 15.96 -8.64
N GLU A 57 7.12 14.77 -8.24
CA GLU A 57 6.70 13.48 -8.82
C GLU A 57 5.23 13.12 -8.53
N LEU A 58 4.59 13.77 -7.55
CA LEU A 58 3.17 13.60 -7.25
C LEU A 58 2.33 14.70 -7.88
N SER A 59 1.26 14.30 -8.56
CA SER A 59 0.24 15.20 -9.05
C SER A 59 -0.62 15.77 -7.91
N ASP A 60 -1.30 16.89 -8.16
CA ASP A 60 -2.19 17.49 -7.16
C ASP A 60 -3.35 16.55 -6.78
N ALA A 61 -3.83 15.74 -7.74
CA ALA A 61 -4.87 14.75 -7.47
C ALA A 61 -4.39 13.61 -6.54
N GLU A 62 -3.13 13.20 -6.65
CA GLU A 62 -2.54 12.21 -5.74
C GLU A 62 -2.37 12.79 -4.33
N LEU A 63 -1.95 14.05 -4.22
CA LEU A 63 -1.88 14.75 -2.93
C LEU A 63 -3.25 14.88 -2.27
N GLU A 64 -4.30 15.23 -3.03
CA GLU A 64 -5.67 15.29 -2.52
C GLU A 64 -6.16 13.94 -1.98
N ILE A 65 -5.78 12.82 -2.63
CA ILE A 65 -6.10 11.47 -2.14
C ILE A 65 -5.37 11.20 -0.82
N LEU A 66 -4.08 11.54 -0.73
CA LEU A 66 -3.29 11.36 0.50
C LEU A 66 -3.87 12.17 1.66
N ASP A 67 -4.21 13.43 1.42
CA ASP A 67 -4.86 14.30 2.42
C ASP A 67 -6.21 13.73 2.86
N GLY A 68 -7.02 13.24 1.91
CA GLY A 68 -8.29 12.58 2.22
C GLY A 68 -8.13 11.35 3.12
N VAL A 69 -7.16 10.49 2.80
CA VAL A 69 -6.84 9.29 3.61
C VAL A 69 -6.37 9.69 5.01
N LEU A 70 -5.50 10.70 5.12
CA LEU A 70 -5.01 11.17 6.41
C LEU A 70 -6.12 11.81 7.25
N LEU A 71 -7.03 12.57 6.63
CA LEU A 71 -8.17 13.16 7.31
C LEU A 71 -9.13 12.10 7.87
N GLU A 72 -9.35 11.02 7.12
CA GLU A 72 -10.26 9.94 7.51
C GLU A 72 -9.64 9.03 8.59
N PHE A 73 -8.39 8.58 8.39
CA PHE A 73 -7.78 7.53 9.21
C PHE A 73 -6.72 8.04 10.19
N GLY A 74 -6.16 9.23 10.00
CA GLY A 74 -4.99 9.72 10.74
C GLY A 74 -5.21 9.95 12.24
N ASN A 75 -6.47 10.06 12.68
CA ASN A 75 -6.82 10.20 14.10
C ASN A 75 -7.14 8.85 14.77
N MET A 76 -7.20 7.75 14.03
CA MET A 76 -7.50 6.42 14.57
C MET A 76 -6.27 5.85 15.27
N LYS A 77 -6.47 5.18 16.41
CA LYS A 77 -5.38 4.45 17.06
C LYS A 77 -5.13 3.14 16.33
N ASN A 78 -3.94 2.56 16.52
CA ASN A 78 -3.50 1.35 15.83
C ASN A 78 -4.56 0.22 15.86
N PHE A 79 -5.11 -0.10 17.04
CA PHE A 79 -6.13 -1.14 17.15
C PHE A 79 -7.51 -0.76 16.58
N ASP A 80 -7.82 0.53 16.50
CA ASP A 80 -9.04 1.01 15.84
C ASP A 80 -8.93 0.78 14.33
N ILE A 81 -7.75 1.03 13.73
CA ILE A 81 -7.45 0.71 12.33
C ILE A 81 -7.54 -0.79 12.08
N VAL A 82 -6.95 -1.62 12.95
CA VAL A 82 -7.07 -3.09 12.85
C VAL A 82 -8.53 -3.52 12.81
N LYS A 83 -9.34 -3.02 13.76
CA LYS A 83 -10.77 -3.32 13.80
C LYS A 83 -11.47 -2.84 12.53
N TYR A 84 -11.19 -1.61 12.09
CA TYR A 84 -11.77 -1.04 10.88
C TYR A 84 -11.50 -1.93 9.66
N THR A 85 -10.26 -2.37 9.47
CA THR A 85 -9.90 -3.23 8.32
C THR A 85 -10.63 -4.57 8.36
N HIS A 86 -10.77 -5.21 9.53
CA HIS A 86 -11.56 -6.44 9.63
C HIS A 86 -13.07 -6.21 9.37
N ASP A 87 -13.59 -5.04 9.72
CA ASP A 87 -15.02 -4.73 9.56
C ASP A 87 -15.37 -4.26 8.13
N HIS A 88 -14.43 -3.64 7.40
CA HIS A 88 -14.70 -2.96 6.12
C HIS A 88 -13.93 -3.51 4.91
N CYS A 89 -12.79 -4.18 5.09
CA CYS A 89 -12.02 -4.77 3.99
C CYS A 89 -12.50 -6.21 3.77
N ALA A 90 -13.56 -6.38 2.98
CA ALA A 90 -14.15 -7.69 2.69
C ALA A 90 -13.23 -8.63 1.90
N GLU A 91 -12.15 -8.10 1.30
CA GLU A 91 -11.07 -8.86 0.66
C GLU A 91 -10.13 -9.54 1.65
N TRP A 92 -10.20 -9.18 2.94
CA TRP A 92 -9.39 -9.81 3.97
C TRP A 92 -9.91 -11.21 4.31
N GLU A 93 -8.99 -12.17 4.36
CA GLU A 93 -9.26 -13.54 4.77
C GLU A 93 -8.30 -13.92 5.91
N ASN A 94 -8.79 -14.63 6.93
CA ASN A 94 -7.97 -15.01 8.08
C ASN A 94 -6.76 -15.87 7.62
N PRO A 95 -5.52 -15.37 7.78
CA PRO A 95 -4.34 -16.04 7.24
C PRO A 95 -3.80 -17.14 8.18
N ASN A 96 -4.54 -17.52 9.23
CA ASN A 96 -4.17 -18.56 10.21
C ASN A 96 -2.78 -18.31 10.85
N GLY A 97 -2.48 -17.05 11.17
CA GLY A 97 -1.24 -16.66 11.83
C GLY A 97 -0.05 -16.40 10.90
N SER A 98 -0.25 -16.43 9.57
CA SER A 98 0.80 -16.14 8.57
C SER A 98 0.37 -14.99 7.63
N SER A 99 0.86 -15.01 6.39
CA SER A 99 0.45 -14.16 5.27
C SER A 99 -0.41 -14.93 4.29
N TYR A 100 -1.49 -14.33 3.79
CA TYR A 100 -2.26 -14.87 2.67
C TYR A 100 -2.42 -13.85 1.54
N PRO A 101 -1.97 -14.13 0.30
CA PRO A 101 -2.09 -13.18 -0.80
C PRO A 101 -3.55 -12.85 -1.15
N ILE A 102 -3.84 -11.55 -1.31
CA ILE A 102 -5.13 -11.06 -1.80
C ILE A 102 -4.99 -10.82 -3.30
N LYS A 103 -5.86 -11.45 -4.09
CA LYS A 103 -5.81 -11.32 -5.54
C LYS A 103 -6.56 -10.05 -5.99
N PRO A 104 -6.09 -9.34 -7.03
CA PRO A 104 -6.75 -8.13 -7.53
C PRO A 104 -8.24 -8.35 -7.88
N GLU A 105 -8.60 -9.51 -8.43
CA GLU A 105 -10.00 -9.84 -8.74
C GLU A 105 -10.89 -9.88 -7.49
N THR A 106 -10.35 -10.31 -6.34
CA THR A 106 -11.09 -10.32 -5.07
C THR A 106 -11.43 -8.90 -4.67
N ILE A 107 -10.45 -7.99 -4.73
CA ILE A 107 -10.63 -6.57 -4.42
C ILE A 107 -11.68 -5.93 -5.33
N PHE A 108 -11.60 -6.15 -6.64
CA PHE A 108 -12.58 -5.55 -7.56
C PHE A 108 -14.00 -6.09 -7.34
N ARG A 109 -14.13 -7.39 -7.02
CA ARG A 109 -15.44 -7.98 -6.70
C ARG A 109 -16.00 -7.45 -5.38
N THR A 110 -15.17 -7.27 -4.35
CA THR A 110 -15.63 -6.73 -3.05
C THR A 110 -16.08 -5.28 -3.19
N LEU A 111 -15.50 -4.53 -4.13
CA LEU A 111 -15.96 -3.19 -4.54
C LEU A 111 -17.22 -3.20 -5.43
N GLY A 112 -17.86 -4.35 -5.63
CA GLY A 112 -19.12 -4.48 -6.36
C GLY A 112 -18.99 -4.35 -7.88
N LYS A 113 -17.79 -4.52 -8.45
CA LYS A 113 -17.61 -4.53 -9.92
C LYS A 113 -18.15 -5.84 -10.50
N ASN A 114 -18.77 -5.74 -11.68
CA ASN A 114 -19.24 -6.92 -12.41
C ASN A 114 -18.07 -7.67 -13.09
N GLU A 115 -18.30 -8.93 -13.48
CA GLU A 115 -17.23 -9.78 -14.03
C GLU A 115 -16.57 -9.21 -15.28
N ASP A 116 -17.30 -8.54 -16.17
CA ASP A 116 -16.71 -7.94 -17.38
C ASP A 116 -15.71 -6.83 -17.00
N VAL A 117 -16.07 -5.98 -16.04
CA VAL A 117 -15.19 -4.93 -15.52
C VAL A 117 -14.01 -5.53 -14.75
N VAL A 118 -14.26 -6.53 -13.91
CA VAL A 118 -13.20 -7.24 -13.16
C VAL A 118 -12.17 -7.82 -14.13
N ASN A 119 -12.62 -8.53 -15.16
CA ASN A 119 -11.73 -9.13 -16.17
C ASN A 119 -10.91 -8.07 -16.90
N GLY A 120 -11.52 -6.95 -17.27
CA GLY A 120 -10.82 -5.82 -17.89
C GLY A 120 -9.74 -5.20 -16.99
N LEU A 121 -10.08 -4.96 -15.71
CA LEU A 121 -9.15 -4.37 -14.74
C LEU A 121 -8.00 -5.31 -14.39
N VAL A 122 -8.29 -6.60 -14.20
CA VAL A 122 -7.27 -7.63 -13.95
C VAL A 122 -6.34 -7.77 -15.15
N HIS A 123 -6.88 -7.76 -16.38
CA HIS A 123 -6.06 -7.78 -17.58
C HIS A 123 -5.11 -6.58 -17.62
N HIS A 124 -5.64 -5.36 -17.39
CA HIS A 124 -4.83 -4.15 -17.35
C HIS A 124 -3.74 -4.21 -16.28
N ASN A 125 -4.08 -4.62 -15.05
CA ASN A 125 -3.13 -4.77 -13.95
C ASN A 125 -2.01 -5.76 -14.31
N ASN A 126 -2.35 -6.92 -14.89
CA ASN A 126 -1.37 -7.91 -15.33
C ASN A 126 -0.44 -7.36 -16.42
N THR A 127 -0.97 -6.59 -17.38
CA THR A 127 -0.15 -5.94 -18.41
C THR A 127 0.87 -4.97 -17.79
N GLN A 128 0.46 -4.16 -16.81
CA GLN A 128 1.39 -3.26 -16.11
C GLN A 128 2.50 -4.04 -15.40
N HIS A 129 2.16 -5.10 -14.67
CA HIS A 129 3.16 -5.95 -14.01
C HIS A 129 4.14 -6.61 -15.00
N GLN A 130 3.66 -7.02 -16.18
CA GLN A 130 4.53 -7.55 -17.23
C GLN A 130 5.50 -6.50 -17.77
N LEU A 131 5.02 -5.28 -18.02
CA LEU A 131 5.87 -4.16 -18.47
C LEU A 131 6.94 -3.83 -17.42
N ASP A 132 6.56 -3.71 -16.15
CA ASP A 132 7.48 -3.48 -15.04
C ASP A 132 8.55 -4.58 -14.97
N SER A 133 8.14 -5.84 -15.10
CA SER A 133 9.08 -6.99 -15.09
C SER A 133 10.08 -6.92 -16.24
N VAL A 134 9.63 -6.55 -17.45
CA VAL A 134 10.53 -6.43 -18.61
C VAL A 134 11.47 -5.25 -18.44
N ILE A 135 10.98 -4.09 -17.99
CA ILE A 135 11.82 -2.90 -17.74
C ILE A 135 12.91 -3.22 -16.71
N ASN A 136 12.56 -3.92 -15.63
CA ASN A 136 13.51 -4.29 -14.59
C ASN A 136 14.55 -5.33 -15.06
N GLN A 137 14.22 -6.19 -16.03
CA GLN A 137 15.18 -7.12 -16.64
C GLN A 137 16.17 -6.44 -17.60
N LEU A 138 15.83 -5.26 -18.11
CA LEU A 138 16.66 -4.48 -19.02
C LEU A 138 17.58 -3.48 -18.30
N ARG A 139 17.40 -3.29 -17.00
CA ARG A 139 18.25 -2.47 -16.11
C ARG A 139 19.35 -3.32 -15.48
#